data_AF-A0A430AF02-F1
#
_entry.id   AF-A0A430AF02-F1
#
_cell.length_a   1.000
_cell.length_b   1.000
_cell.length_c   1.000
_cell.angle_alpha   90.00
_cell.angle_beta   90.00
_cell.angle_gamma   90.00
#
_symmetry.space_group_name_H-M   'P 1'
#
loop_
_entity.id
_entity.type
_entity.pdbx_description
1 polymer ?
#
loop_
_entity_poly.entity_id
_entity_poly.type
_entity_poly.pdbx_seq_one_letter_code
_entity_poly.pdbx_strand_id
1 'polypeptide(L)'
;MSITDKSYNKLSDIVYWLDPNDKKKYSPDLKEGTIIIDVNNKLKILKIQENSKTNGMQAMAVVPVNKAGKVDMSKVVITYAGTNLDDNKDIQTKILIKKHLLKNTKFFFARYCHYNMLGVEST
;
A
#
# COMPACT_ATOMS: atom_id res chain seq x y z
N MET A 1 24.16 3.74 -9.61
CA MET A 1 23.05 4.69 -9.35
C MET A 1 22.25 4.16 -8.18
N SER A 2 21.83 4.98 -7.22
CA SER A 2 21.05 4.51 -6.07
C SER A 2 19.60 4.92 -6.20
N ILE A 3 18.69 4.00 -5.92
CA ILE A 3 17.26 4.29 -5.82
C ILE A 3 17.05 5.02 -4.48
N THR A 4 16.24 6.09 -4.49
CA THR A 4 15.99 6.91 -3.30
C THR A 4 14.70 6.47 -2.60
N ASP A 5 14.51 6.81 -1.33
CA ASP A 5 13.27 6.52 -0.60
C ASP A 5 12.03 7.09 -1.31
N LYS A 6 12.17 8.28 -1.91
CA LYS A 6 11.12 8.88 -2.74
C LYS A 6 10.79 8.03 -3.97
N SER A 7 11.80 7.41 -4.58
CA SER A 7 11.62 6.47 -5.70
C SER A 7 10.85 5.23 -5.26
N TYR A 8 11.20 4.66 -4.10
CA TYR A 8 10.50 3.51 -3.54
C TYR A 8 9.03 3.82 -3.24
N ASN A 9 8.76 4.98 -2.64
CA ASN A 9 7.40 5.44 -2.37
C ASN A 9 6.59 5.61 -3.67
N LYS A 10 7.18 6.23 -4.70
CA LYS A 10 6.52 6.34 -6.01
C LYS A 10 6.23 4.98 -6.64
N LEU A 11 7.16 4.02 -6.53
CA LEU A 11 6.93 2.66 -7.03
C LEU A 11 5.82 1.93 -6.25
N SER A 12 5.72 2.15 -4.93
CA SER A 12 4.62 1.59 -4.14
C SER A 12 3.26 2.20 -4.50
N ASP A 13 3.22 3.40 -5.06
CA ASP A 13 1.98 3.96 -5.61
C ASP A 13 1.67 3.42 -7.01
N ILE A 14 2.69 3.30 -7.87
CA ILE A 14 2.53 2.85 -9.26
C ILE A 14 2.05 1.40 -9.34
N VAL A 15 2.45 0.53 -8.42
CA VAL A 15 2.04 -0.89 -8.45
C VAL A 15 0.52 -1.06 -8.37
N TYR A 16 -0.20 -0.13 -7.72
CA TYR A 16 -1.67 -0.12 -7.69
C TYR A 16 -2.31 0.21 -9.04
N TRP A 17 -1.59 0.89 -9.94
CA TRP A 17 -2.09 1.29 -11.26
C TRP A 17 -2.13 0.11 -12.24
N LEU A 18 -1.60 -1.05 -11.83
CA LEU A 18 -1.70 -2.29 -12.56
C LEU A 18 -3.08 -2.95 -12.40
N ASP A 19 -3.87 -2.56 -11.40
CA ASP A 19 -5.18 -3.17 -11.16
C ASP A 19 -6.22 -2.70 -12.18
N PRO A 20 -6.73 -3.55 -13.09
CA PRO A 20 -7.83 -3.17 -13.98
C PRO A 20 -9.14 -2.85 -13.25
N ASN A 21 -9.30 -3.30 -12.00
CA ASN A 21 -10.48 -3.01 -11.20
C ASN A 21 -10.46 -1.59 -10.60
N ASP A 22 -9.29 -0.97 -10.43
CA ASP A 22 -9.16 0.42 -9.96
C ASP A 22 -9.34 1.40 -11.14
N LYS A 23 -10.58 1.75 -11.45
CA LYS A 23 -10.90 2.66 -12.56
C LYS A 23 -10.30 4.07 -12.42
N LYS A 24 -9.82 4.48 -11.24
CA LYS A 24 -9.25 5.81 -11.01
C LYS A 24 -7.76 5.84 -11.30
N LYS A 25 -7.06 4.76 -10.99
CA LYS A 25 -5.59 4.69 -11.07
C LYS A 25 -5.10 3.76 -12.17
N TYR A 26 -5.93 2.87 -12.68
CA TYR A 26 -5.54 1.90 -13.69
C TYR A 26 -4.92 2.58 -14.92
N SER A 27 -3.73 2.12 -15.29
CA SER A 27 -2.98 2.64 -16.42
C SER A 27 -2.59 1.49 -17.36
N PRO A 28 -3.29 1.27 -18.48
CA PRO A 28 -2.99 0.20 -19.43
C PRO A 28 -1.62 0.35 -20.13
N ASP A 29 -1.01 1.53 -20.05
CA ASP A 29 0.33 1.81 -20.60
C ASP A 29 1.48 1.24 -19.75
N LEU A 30 1.20 0.82 -18.51
CA LEU A 30 2.17 0.15 -17.65
C LEU A 30 2.27 -1.32 -18.04
N LYS A 31 3.24 -1.60 -18.91
CA LYS A 31 3.55 -2.94 -19.39
C LYS A 31 5.03 -3.26 -19.27
N GLU A 32 5.37 -4.53 -19.44
CA GLU A 32 6.76 -4.97 -19.47
C GLU A 32 7.55 -4.20 -20.53
N GLY A 33 8.74 -3.74 -20.16
CA GLY A 33 9.58 -2.90 -21.01
C GLY A 33 9.31 -1.39 -20.92
N THR A 34 8.21 -0.95 -20.33
CA THR A 34 7.93 0.49 -20.12
C THR A 34 8.99 1.11 -19.19
N ILE A 35 9.37 2.34 -19.49
CA ILE A 35 10.30 3.14 -18.66
C ILE A 35 9.49 4.11 -17.81
N ILE A 36 9.52 3.91 -16.50
CA ILE A 36 8.99 4.83 -15.50
C ILE A 36 10.03 5.93 -15.27
N ILE A 37 9.63 7.18 -15.47
CA ILE A 37 10.43 8.34 -15.12
C ILE A 37 10.12 8.71 -13.67
N ASP A 38 11.06 8.41 -12.79
CA ASP A 38 11.05 8.90 -11.42
C ASP A 38 11.84 10.21 -11.30
N VAL A 39 11.71 10.91 -10.17
CA VAL A 39 12.28 12.24 -9.92
C VAL A 39 13.77 12.32 -10.26
N ASN A 40 14.54 11.27 -9.93
CA ASN A 40 15.98 11.22 -10.15
C ASN A 40 16.46 10.05 -11.01
N ASN A 41 15.57 9.09 -11.31
CA ASN A 41 15.94 7.80 -11.88
C ASN A 41 15.00 7.41 -13.02
N LYS A 42 15.56 6.77 -14.05
CA LYS A 42 14.78 6.05 -15.06
C LYS A 42 14.74 4.59 -14.65
N LEU A 43 13.56 4.01 -14.54
CA LEU A 43 13.37 2.61 -14.12
C LEU A 43 12.66 1.87 -15.25
N LYS A 44 13.19 0.72 -15.67
CA LYS A 44 12.55 -0.14 -16.66
C LYS A 44 11.81 -1.26 -15.96
N ILE A 45 10.56 -1.49 -16.36
CA ILE A 45 9.77 -2.63 -15.91
C ILE A 45 10.30 -3.89 -16.61
N LEU A 46 10.70 -4.89 -15.82
CA LEU A 46 11.11 -6.20 -16.34
C LEU A 46 9.94 -7.16 -16.44
N LYS A 47 9.14 -7.22 -15.38
CA LYS A 47 8.07 -8.19 -15.23
C LYS A 47 6.93 -7.60 -14.43
N ILE A 48 5.71 -7.95 -14.81
CA ILE A 48 4.49 -7.62 -14.07
C ILE A 48 3.77 -8.93 -13.74
N GLN A 49 3.25 -9.00 -12.52
CA GLN A 49 2.27 -10.00 -12.11
C GLN A 49 1.00 -9.25 -11.69
N GLU A 50 -0.09 -9.47 -12.40
CA GLU A 50 -1.41 -8.90 -12.09
C GLU A 50 -2.38 -10.08 -11.96
N ASN A 51 -2.95 -10.23 -10.77
CA ASN A 51 -3.82 -11.33 -10.40
C ASN A 51 -5.11 -10.81 -9.73
N SER A 52 -5.56 -9.61 -10.08
CA SER A 52 -6.76 -8.97 -9.54
C SER A 52 -8.03 -9.80 -9.74
N LYS A 53 -8.06 -10.73 -10.70
CA LYS A 53 -9.18 -11.67 -10.91
C LYS A 53 -9.14 -12.92 -10.03
N THR A 54 -7.99 -13.29 -9.48
CA THR A 54 -7.81 -14.55 -8.74
C THR A 54 -7.57 -14.32 -7.25
N ASN A 55 -6.51 -13.59 -6.90
CA ASN A 55 -6.09 -13.39 -5.51
C ASN A 55 -5.84 -11.92 -5.14
N GLY A 56 -6.17 -10.97 -6.03
CA GLY A 56 -6.03 -9.54 -5.75
C GLY A 56 -4.58 -9.04 -5.74
N MET A 57 -3.60 -9.89 -6.07
CA MET A 57 -2.19 -9.55 -5.97
C MET A 57 -1.73 -8.77 -7.20
N GLN A 58 -1.05 -7.65 -6.98
CA GLN A 58 -0.25 -6.97 -8.00
C GLN A 58 1.21 -6.90 -7.57
N ALA A 59 2.11 -7.18 -8.49
CA ALA A 59 3.54 -7.05 -8.28
C ALA A 59 4.26 -6.60 -9.55
N MET A 60 5.35 -5.87 -9.38
CA MET A 60 6.17 -5.35 -10.45
C MET A 60 7.65 -5.42 -10.09
N ALA A 61 8.45 -5.96 -11.01
CA ALA A 61 9.90 -5.94 -10.94
C ALA A 61 10.46 -4.84 -11.84
N VAL A 62 11.28 -3.96 -11.27
CA VAL A 62 11.91 -2.84 -11.98
C VAL A 62 13.41 -2.82 -11.77
N VAL A 63 14.11 -2.26 -12.75
CA VAL A 63 15.57 -2.09 -12.74
C VAL A 63 15.95 -0.68 -13.12
N PRO A 64 16.99 -0.11 -12.50
CA PRO A 64 17.47 1.21 -12.88
C PRO A 64 18.13 1.19 -14.27
N VAL A 65 17.90 2.27 -15.01
CA VAL A 65 18.51 2.55 -16.29
C VAL A 65 19.54 3.66 -16.10
N ASN A 66 20.77 3.44 -16.55
CA ASN A 66 21.82 4.42 -16.43
C ASN A 66 21.65 5.58 -17.43
N LYS A 67 22.48 6.62 -17.31
CA LYS A 67 22.45 7.79 -18.21
C LYS A 67 22.68 7.44 -19.70
N ALA A 68 23.36 6.32 -19.97
CA ALA A 68 23.62 5.81 -21.31
C ALA A 68 22.50 4.89 -21.85
N GLY A 69 21.38 4.74 -21.13
CA GLY A 69 20.25 3.90 -21.56
C GLY A 69 20.45 2.40 -21.31
N LYS A 70 21.57 1.99 -20.72
CA LYS A 70 21.85 0.59 -20.37
C LYS A 70 21.18 0.25 -19.04
N VAL A 71 20.52 -0.89 -19.02
CA VAL A 71 19.87 -1.46 -17.84
C VAL A 71 20.92 -1.98 -16.88
N ASP A 72 20.79 -1.64 -15.60
CA ASP A 72 21.65 -2.13 -14.52
C ASP A 72 20.92 -3.26 -13.76
N MET A 73 21.26 -4.50 -14.09
CA MET A 73 20.68 -5.70 -13.46
C MET A 73 21.32 -6.04 -12.10
N SER A 74 22.33 -5.29 -11.63
CA SER A 74 22.91 -5.53 -10.30
C SER A 74 21.95 -5.26 -9.15
N LYS A 75 20.87 -4.51 -9.42
CA LYS A 75 19.81 -4.19 -8.47
C LYS A 75 18.46 -4.38 -9.14
N VAL A 76 17.69 -5.33 -8.64
CA VAL A 76 16.29 -5.53 -9.01
C VAL A 76 15.44 -5.10 -7.83
N VAL A 77 14.46 -4.22 -8.08
CA VAL A 77 13.48 -3.81 -7.09
C VAL A 77 12.17 -4.49 -7.42
N ILE A 78 11.66 -5.26 -6.46
CA ILE A 78 10.36 -5.91 -6.56
C ILE A 78 9.40 -5.15 -5.65
N THR A 79 8.29 -4.73 -6.23
CA THR A 79 7.24 -3.95 -5.56
C THR A 79 5.96 -4.75 -5.59
N TYR A 80 5.24 -4.75 -4.47
CA TYR A 80 3.99 -5.46 -4.29
C TYR A 80 2.94 -4.44 -3.87
N ALA A 81 1.75 -4.50 -4.48
CA ALA A 81 0.61 -3.77 -3.97
C ALA A 81 0.19 -4.40 -2.63
N GLY A 82 -0.10 -3.55 -1.65
CA GLY A 82 -0.79 -4.00 -0.44
C GLY A 82 -2.26 -4.32 -0.74
N THR A 83 -3.07 -4.46 0.29
CA THR A 83 -4.51 -4.68 0.14
C THR A 83 -5.17 -3.48 -0.55
N ASN A 84 -5.93 -3.73 -1.62
CA ASN A 84 -6.73 -2.70 -2.29
C ASN A 84 -7.96 -2.37 -1.45
N LEU A 85 -7.85 -1.32 -0.64
CA LEU A 85 -8.92 -0.85 0.26
C LEU A 85 -10.19 -0.35 -0.48
N ASP A 86 -10.14 -0.22 -1.80
CA ASP A 86 -11.27 0.15 -2.66
C ASP A 86 -12.19 -1.04 -3.01
N ASP A 87 -11.83 -2.27 -2.61
CA ASP A 87 -12.82 -3.33 -2.51
C ASP A 87 -13.84 -2.90 -1.45
N ASN A 88 -15.07 -2.59 -1.87
CA ASN A 88 -16.17 -2.08 -1.04
C ASN A 88 -16.52 -2.96 0.18
N LYS A 89 -15.90 -4.15 0.29
CA LYS A 89 -15.91 -5.04 1.46
C LYS A 89 -15.01 -4.56 2.60
N ASP A 90 -13.99 -3.73 2.35
CA ASP A 90 -13.05 -3.23 3.38
C ASP A 90 -13.54 -1.97 4.11
N ILE A 91 -14.41 -1.16 3.47
CA ILE A 91 -15.08 -0.04 4.16
C ILE A 91 -15.98 -0.58 5.29
N GLN A 92 -16.63 -1.72 5.08
CA GLN A 92 -17.39 -2.38 6.15
C GLN A 92 -16.48 -2.77 7.30
N THR A 93 -15.32 -3.38 7.06
CA THR A 93 -14.35 -3.74 8.10
C THR A 93 -13.86 -2.51 8.86
N LYS A 94 -13.56 -1.41 8.17
CA LYS A 94 -13.13 -0.15 8.80
C LYS A 94 -14.23 0.50 9.65
N ILE A 95 -15.49 0.46 9.19
CA ILE A 95 -16.65 0.94 9.95
C ILE A 95 -16.93 0.02 11.15
N LEU A 96 -16.86 -1.30 10.98
CA LEU A 96 -17.12 -2.28 12.04
C LEU A 96 -16.05 -2.18 13.14
N ILE A 97 -14.77 -2.13 12.78
CA ILE A 97 -13.66 -1.95 13.72
C ILE A 97 -13.78 -0.60 14.43
N LYS A 98 -14.07 0.49 13.71
CA LYS A 98 -14.26 1.82 14.33
C LYS A 98 -15.47 1.85 15.26
N LYS A 99 -16.58 1.18 14.90
CA LYS A 99 -17.80 1.08 15.73
C LYS A 99 -17.58 0.17 16.95
N HIS A 100 -16.77 -0.89 16.82
CA HIS A 100 -16.39 -1.78 17.92
C HIS A 100 -15.42 -1.08 18.89
N LEU A 101 -14.43 -0.33 18.38
CA LEU A 101 -13.52 0.50 19.18
C LEU A 101 -14.25 1.66 19.88
N LEU A 102 -15.23 2.29 19.24
CA LEU A 102 -16.06 3.35 19.86
C LEU A 102 -17.02 2.82 20.93
N LYS A 103 -17.53 1.59 20.78
CA LYS A 103 -18.32 0.92 21.82
C LYS A 103 -17.45 0.52 23.03
N ASN A 104 -16.25 0.01 22.78
CA ASN A 104 -15.34 -0.43 23.84
C ASN A 104 -14.60 0.72 24.54
N THR A 105 -14.39 1.87 23.89
CA THR A 105 -13.83 3.08 24.55
C THR A 105 -14.81 3.71 25.53
N LYS A 106 -16.12 3.73 25.22
CA LYS A 106 -17.15 4.10 26.22
C LYS A 106 -17.20 3.11 27.39
N PHE A 107 -17.00 1.83 27.12
CA PHE A 107 -16.98 0.79 28.16
C PHE A 107 -15.71 0.87 29.03
N PHE A 108 -14.56 1.21 28.46
CA PHE A 108 -13.31 1.44 29.20
C PHE A 108 -13.38 2.71 30.06
N PHE A 109 -13.99 3.81 29.56
CA PHE A 109 -14.14 5.04 30.34
C PHE A 109 -15.17 4.90 31.48
N ALA A 110 -16.26 4.16 31.25
CA ALA A 110 -17.27 3.89 32.29
C ALA A 110 -16.73 2.94 33.37
N ARG A 111 -15.94 1.93 33.00
CA ARG A 111 -15.32 1.01 33.98
C ARG A 111 -14.22 1.73 34.78
N TYR A 112 -13.42 2.61 34.18
CA TYR A 112 -12.42 3.40 34.92
C TYR A 112 -13.04 4.43 35.89
N CYS A 113 -14.22 4.99 35.58
CA CYS A 113 -14.96 5.85 36.52
C CYS A 113 -15.59 5.06 37.68
N HIS A 114 -16.08 3.83 37.44
CA HIS A 114 -16.71 3.01 38.49
C HIS A 114 -15.68 2.46 39.49
N TYR A 115 -14.47 2.11 39.05
CA TYR A 115 -13.39 1.66 39.95
C TYR A 115 -12.80 2.79 40.80
N ASN A 116 -12.85 4.06 40.35
CA ASN A 116 -12.37 5.21 41.13
C ASN A 116 -13.44 5.82 42.06
N MET A 117 -14.73 5.51 41.91
CA MET A 117 -15.78 5.93 42.87
C MET A 117 -15.98 4.94 44.03
N LEU A 118 -15.55 3.68 43.90
CA LEU A 118 -15.68 2.66 44.98
C LEU A 118 -14.40 2.52 45.83
N GLY A 119 -13.35 3.30 45.56
CA GLY A 119 -12.08 3.27 46.28
C GLY A 119 -11.87 4.43 47.27
N VAL A 120 -12.88 5.26 47.53
CA VAL A 120 -12.79 6.43 48.44
C VAL A 120 -13.78 6.28 49.60
N GLU A 121 -13.74 5.14 50.31
CA GLU A 121 -14.22 5.01 51.69
C GLU A 121 -13.39 3.93 52.40
N SER A 122 -12.19 4.30 52.88
CA SER A 122 -11.51 3.67 54.02
C SER A 122 -10.22 4.42 54.37
N THR A 123 -10.39 5.58 54.96
CA THR A 123 -9.47 6.17 55.95
C THR A 123 -10.29 6.92 56.96
#